data_AF-A0A6L8TZ80-F1
#
_entry.id   AF-A0A6L8TZ80-F1
#
_cell.length_a   1.000
_cell.length_b   1.000
_cell.length_c   1.000
_cell.angle_alpha   90.00
_cell.angle_beta   90.00
_cell.angle_gamma   90.00
#
_symmetry.space_group_name_H-M   'P 1'
#
loop_
_entity.id
_entity.type
_entity.pdbx_description
1 polymer ?
#
loop_
_entity_poly.entity_id
_entity_poly.type
_entity_poly.pdbx_seq_one_letter_code
_entity_poly.pdbx_strand_id
1 'polypeptide(L)'
;MAYDLSYRRVLHRMGYYNYQRGLIYHHFDEEGSWNSHLNNCRAFIMKALKVYKPSRVTVLGSGWLLDFPLREISDTGTEVYLIDIVHPPEVREQVRELNKVTLIEDDISGGLIHEVWEKARRAFLFNRLKSPDEINVAEFSLQFDPGMLISLNIMTQLELLPLEFLKKRSGGDEEARLRFRQRVQENHLRFLKKHKSVLISDFSEIITESSGRISEKPSVLVKLPEAEHTEEWTWHFESKRRDYFRKKSDFRVKALMF
;
A
#
# COMPACT_ATOMS: atom_id res chain seq x y z
N MET A 1 -13.00 1.00 14.56
CA MET A 1 -13.74 1.19 13.29
C MET A 1 -13.27 2.49 12.67
N ALA A 2 -12.70 2.45 11.46
CA ALA A 2 -12.03 3.57 10.79
C ALA A 2 -12.91 4.83 10.53
N TYR A 3 -14.20 4.72 10.86
CA TYR A 3 -15.25 5.73 10.70
C TYR A 3 -15.34 6.78 11.83
N ASP A 4 -14.74 6.55 13.00
CA ASP A 4 -14.85 7.50 14.10
C ASP A 4 -14.10 8.81 13.79
N LEU A 5 -14.71 9.96 14.08
CA LEU A 5 -14.07 11.28 14.04
C LEU A 5 -12.76 11.30 14.81
N SER A 6 -12.66 10.53 15.90
CA SER A 6 -11.41 10.35 16.63
C SER A 6 -10.31 9.75 15.74
N TYR A 7 -10.64 8.72 14.96
CA TYR A 7 -9.73 8.04 14.05
C TYR A 7 -9.30 8.94 12.89
N ARG A 8 -10.23 9.69 12.29
CA ARG A 8 -9.93 10.67 11.25
C ARG A 8 -8.96 11.75 11.73
N ARG A 9 -9.09 12.20 12.99
CA ARG A 9 -8.13 13.12 13.61
C ARG A 9 -6.76 12.49 13.79
N VAL A 10 -6.67 11.20 14.11
CA VAL A 10 -5.39 10.46 14.16
C VAL A 10 -4.72 10.47 12.80
N LEU A 11 -5.42 10.08 11.74
CA LEU A 11 -4.90 10.09 10.36
C LEU A 11 -4.39 11.47 9.93
N HIS A 12 -5.18 12.52 10.22
CA HIS A 12 -4.76 13.89 9.93
C HIS A 12 -3.47 14.27 10.68
N ARG A 13 -3.37 13.94 11.97
CA ARG A 13 -2.19 14.26 12.78
C ARG A 13 -0.95 13.44 12.40
N MET A 14 -1.13 12.24 11.87
CA MET A 14 -0.02 11.45 11.33
C MET A 14 0.40 11.92 9.93
N GLY A 15 -0.45 12.66 9.20
CA GLY A 15 -0.12 13.25 7.91
C GLY A 15 -0.68 12.49 6.69
N TYR A 16 -1.63 11.57 6.90
CA TYR A 16 -2.19 10.71 5.85
C TYR A 16 -2.70 11.50 4.63
N TYR A 17 -3.51 12.55 4.85
CA TYR A 17 -4.13 13.30 3.76
C TYR A 17 -3.11 14.08 2.91
N ASN A 18 -2.02 14.55 3.51
CA ASN A 18 -0.94 15.21 2.77
C ASN A 18 -0.19 14.20 1.91
N TYR A 19 0.06 13.00 2.44
CA TYR A 19 0.67 11.91 1.69
C TYR A 19 -0.17 11.49 0.48
N GLN A 20 -1.47 11.25 0.68
CA GLN A 20 -2.40 10.87 -0.39
C GLN A 20 -2.51 11.95 -1.47
N ARG A 21 -2.61 13.22 -1.07
CA ARG A 21 -2.60 14.35 -2.02
C ARG A 21 -1.29 14.42 -2.79
N GLY A 22 -0.15 14.20 -2.13
CA GLY A 22 1.16 14.15 -2.78
C GLY A 22 1.16 13.15 -3.93
N LEU A 23 0.76 11.90 -3.68
CA LEU A 23 0.72 10.85 -4.71
C LEU A 23 -0.09 11.24 -5.94
N ILE A 24 -1.30 11.79 -5.76
CA ILE A 24 -2.16 12.12 -6.91
C ILE A 24 -1.63 13.32 -7.70
N TYR A 25 -1.07 14.34 -7.02
CA TYR A 25 -0.43 15.45 -7.74
C TYR A 25 0.82 14.99 -8.49
N HIS A 26 1.63 14.12 -7.89
CA HIS A 26 2.78 13.52 -8.56
C HIS A 26 2.34 12.77 -9.83
N HIS A 27 1.27 11.99 -9.77
CA HIS A 27 0.74 11.31 -10.94
C HIS A 27 0.39 12.29 -12.07
N PHE A 28 -0.33 13.38 -11.76
CA PHE A 28 -0.70 14.40 -12.76
C PHE A 28 0.51 15.15 -13.31
N ASP A 29 1.46 15.50 -12.45
CA ASP A 29 2.67 16.22 -12.84
C ASP A 29 3.58 15.39 -13.76
N GLU A 30 3.48 14.06 -13.72
CA GLU A 30 4.34 13.13 -14.43
C GLU A 30 3.85 12.76 -15.85
N GLU A 31 2.80 13.43 -16.34
CA GLU A 31 2.36 13.47 -17.75
C GLU A 31 2.33 12.11 -18.48
N GLY A 32 1.93 11.04 -17.77
CA GLY A 32 1.78 9.71 -18.33
C GLY A 32 3.02 8.81 -18.26
N SER A 33 4.10 9.21 -17.59
CA SER A 33 5.24 8.31 -17.34
C SER A 33 4.83 7.04 -16.56
N TRP A 34 3.75 7.13 -15.79
CA TRP A 34 3.17 6.00 -15.05
C TRP A 34 2.37 5.04 -15.93
N ASN A 35 2.00 5.41 -17.16
CA ASN A 35 1.09 4.62 -18.01
C ASN A 35 1.58 3.19 -18.23
N SER A 36 2.89 3.01 -18.43
CA SER A 36 3.49 1.68 -18.56
C SER A 36 3.27 0.84 -17.30
N HIS A 37 3.50 1.43 -16.12
CA HIS A 37 3.28 0.77 -14.84
C HIS A 37 1.79 0.43 -14.63
N LEU A 38 0.89 1.39 -14.86
CA LEU A 38 -0.56 1.17 -14.71
C LEU A 38 -1.07 0.07 -15.64
N ASN A 39 -0.61 0.05 -16.90
CA ASN A 39 -0.98 -0.99 -17.86
C ASN A 39 -0.48 -2.38 -17.44
N ASN A 40 0.76 -2.47 -16.93
CA ASN A 40 1.31 -3.73 -16.43
C ASN A 40 0.52 -4.24 -15.22
N CYS A 41 0.17 -3.37 -14.27
CA CYS A 41 -0.68 -3.73 -13.14
C CYS A 41 -2.02 -4.31 -13.59
N ARG A 42 -2.74 -3.57 -14.44
CA ARG A 42 -4.05 -3.98 -14.97
C ARG A 42 -3.95 -5.29 -15.74
N ALA A 43 -2.94 -5.46 -16.59
CA ALA A 43 -2.73 -6.68 -17.36
C ALA A 43 -2.49 -7.90 -16.46
N PHE A 44 -1.65 -7.76 -15.43
CA PHE A 44 -1.36 -8.84 -14.50
C PHE A 44 -2.60 -9.25 -13.68
N ILE A 45 -3.39 -8.26 -13.22
CA ILE A 45 -4.66 -8.51 -12.54
C ILE A 45 -5.62 -9.28 -13.46
N MET A 46 -5.82 -8.82 -14.69
CA MET A 46 -6.71 -9.50 -15.65
C MET A 46 -6.22 -10.92 -15.99
N LYS A 47 -4.91 -11.15 -16.01
CA LYS A 47 -4.33 -12.50 -16.14
C LYS A 47 -4.73 -13.38 -14.95
N ALA A 48 -4.62 -12.88 -13.72
CA ALA A 48 -5.02 -13.62 -12.53
C ALA A 48 -6.52 -13.96 -12.52
N LEU A 49 -7.39 -13.04 -12.93
CA LEU A 49 -8.83 -13.33 -13.07
C LEU A 49 -9.09 -14.45 -14.09
N LYS A 50 -8.34 -14.52 -15.20
CA LYS A 50 -8.48 -15.60 -16.19
C LYS A 50 -8.04 -16.96 -15.63
N VAL A 51 -7.00 -16.99 -14.81
CA VAL A 51 -6.45 -18.21 -14.22
C VAL A 51 -7.33 -18.70 -13.07
N TYR A 52 -7.63 -17.84 -12.10
CA TYR A 52 -8.34 -18.23 -10.88
C TYR A 52 -9.86 -18.23 -11.01
N LYS A 53 -10.42 -17.49 -11.99
CA LYS A 53 -11.87 -17.34 -12.25
C LYS A 53 -12.68 -17.12 -10.96
N PRO A 54 -12.31 -16.14 -10.11
CA PRO A 54 -12.99 -15.95 -8.85
C PRO A 54 -14.40 -15.38 -9.08
N SER A 55 -15.36 -15.78 -8.24
CA SER A 55 -16.67 -15.11 -8.17
C SER A 55 -16.59 -13.77 -7.42
N ARG A 56 -15.57 -13.59 -6.58
CA ARG A 56 -15.34 -12.42 -5.73
C ARG A 56 -13.86 -12.04 -5.68
N VAL A 57 -13.60 -10.75 -5.76
CA VAL A 57 -12.28 -10.13 -5.61
C VAL A 57 -12.33 -9.10 -4.50
N THR A 58 -11.32 -9.09 -3.64
CA THR A 58 -11.13 -8.06 -2.61
C THR A 58 -9.80 -7.35 -2.84
N VAL A 59 -9.85 -6.04 -3.06
CA VAL A 59 -8.69 -5.18 -3.27
C VAL A 59 -8.31 -4.52 -1.95
N LEU A 60 -7.09 -4.77 -1.49
CA LEU A 60 -6.52 -4.19 -0.26
C LEU A 60 -5.69 -2.96 -0.63
N GLY A 61 -6.03 -1.81 -0.05
CA GLY A 61 -5.42 -0.53 -0.38
C GLY A 61 -5.87 -0.03 -1.74
N SER A 62 -7.18 -0.05 -1.99
CA SER A 62 -7.74 0.30 -3.31
C SER A 62 -7.44 1.73 -3.77
N GLY A 63 -7.14 2.65 -2.85
CA GLY A 63 -6.66 3.99 -3.15
C GLY A 63 -7.52 4.71 -4.19
N TRP A 64 -6.87 5.23 -5.23
CA TRP A 64 -7.48 5.98 -6.34
C TRP A 64 -7.90 5.10 -7.53
N LEU A 65 -7.71 3.78 -7.45
CA LEU A 65 -8.02 2.80 -8.51
C LEU A 65 -7.30 3.00 -9.85
N LEU A 66 -6.19 3.76 -9.89
CA LEU A 66 -5.46 4.07 -11.14
C LEU A 66 -4.94 2.80 -11.83
N ASP A 67 -4.45 1.86 -11.04
CA ASP A 67 -3.83 0.59 -11.43
C ASP A 67 -4.81 -0.60 -11.40
N PHE A 68 -6.06 -0.38 -10.97
CA PHE A 68 -7.08 -1.42 -10.87
C PHE A 68 -8.07 -1.37 -12.06
N PRO A 69 -8.27 -2.47 -12.80
CA PRO A 69 -9.19 -2.52 -13.93
C PRO A 69 -10.66 -2.68 -13.52
N LEU A 70 -11.18 -1.71 -12.77
CA LEU A 70 -12.52 -1.75 -12.16
C LEU A 70 -13.62 -2.04 -13.18
N ARG A 71 -13.63 -1.33 -14.30
CA ARG A 71 -14.70 -1.43 -15.30
C ARG A 71 -14.68 -2.80 -15.98
N GLU A 72 -13.50 -3.22 -16.41
CA GLU A 72 -13.27 -4.51 -17.06
C GLU A 72 -13.67 -5.67 -16.15
N ILE A 73 -13.39 -5.58 -14.85
CA ILE A 73 -13.79 -6.60 -13.87
C ILE A 73 -15.30 -6.54 -13.62
N SER A 74 -15.88 -5.35 -13.49
CA SER A 74 -17.33 -5.19 -13.24
C SER A 74 -18.17 -5.80 -14.35
N ASP A 75 -17.72 -5.70 -15.60
CA ASP A 75 -18.38 -6.26 -16.78
C ASP A 75 -18.36 -7.80 -16.80
N THR A 76 -17.50 -8.45 -16.00
CA THR A 76 -17.48 -9.93 -15.86
C THR A 76 -18.55 -10.46 -14.92
N GLY A 77 -19.21 -9.58 -14.14
CA GLY A 77 -20.14 -9.97 -13.08
C GLY A 77 -19.46 -10.49 -11.81
N THR A 78 -18.12 -10.39 -11.69
CA THR A 78 -17.36 -10.64 -10.46
C THR A 78 -17.77 -9.63 -9.38
N GLU A 79 -17.96 -10.09 -8.15
CA GLU A 79 -18.19 -9.20 -7.01
C GLU A 79 -16.87 -8.56 -6.56
N VAL A 80 -16.86 -7.24 -6.36
CA VAL A 80 -15.65 -6.48 -6.05
C VAL A 80 -15.81 -5.78 -4.70
N TYR A 81 -14.89 -6.06 -3.80
CA TYR A 81 -14.74 -5.34 -2.54
C TYR A 81 -13.49 -4.47 -2.62
N LEU A 82 -13.65 -3.17 -2.38
CA LEU A 82 -12.56 -2.20 -2.35
C LEU A 82 -12.35 -1.78 -0.90
N ILE A 83 -11.20 -2.14 -0.34
CA ILE A 83 -10.86 -1.85 1.06
C ILE A 83 -9.75 -0.81 1.09
N ASP A 84 -10.02 0.31 1.74
CA ASP A 84 -9.04 1.34 2.03
C ASP A 84 -9.35 1.99 3.37
N ILE A 85 -8.35 2.54 4.05
CA ILE A 85 -8.56 3.29 5.28
C ILE A 85 -9.38 4.58 5.02
N VAL A 86 -9.24 5.17 3.83
CA VAL A 86 -10.06 6.29 3.34
C VAL A 86 -10.25 6.19 1.83
N HIS A 87 -11.50 6.17 1.37
CA HIS A 87 -11.79 6.26 -0.07
C HIS A 87 -11.87 7.72 -0.54
N PRO A 88 -11.14 8.12 -1.60
CA PRO A 88 -11.31 9.42 -2.23
C PRO A 88 -12.76 9.67 -2.70
N PRO A 89 -13.28 10.91 -2.63
CA PRO A 89 -14.62 11.25 -3.12
C PRO A 89 -14.87 10.81 -4.57
N GLU A 90 -13.85 10.95 -5.43
CA GLU A 90 -13.88 10.57 -6.84
C GLU A 90 -14.09 9.06 -7.01
N VAL A 91 -13.48 8.23 -6.15
CA VAL A 91 -13.68 6.78 -6.16
C VAL A 91 -15.10 6.43 -5.73
N ARG A 92 -15.65 7.13 -4.74
CA ARG A 92 -17.06 6.96 -4.32
C ARG A 92 -18.04 7.29 -5.43
N GLU A 93 -17.73 8.30 -6.25
CA GLU A 93 -18.51 8.64 -7.45
C GLU A 93 -18.39 7.54 -8.51
N GLN A 94 -17.16 7.13 -8.84
CA GLN A 94 -16.89 6.11 -9.88
C GLN A 94 -17.64 4.80 -9.66
N VAL A 95 -17.81 4.37 -8.40
CA VAL A 95 -18.46 3.08 -8.09
C VAL A 95 -19.96 3.19 -7.86
N ARG A 96 -20.53 4.40 -7.81
CA ARG A 96 -21.93 4.62 -7.37
C ARG A 96 -22.95 3.82 -8.18
N GLU A 97 -22.72 3.68 -9.48
CA GLU A 97 -23.64 3.00 -10.41
C GLU A 97 -23.29 1.51 -10.60
N LEU A 98 -22.25 1.00 -9.92
CA LEU A 98 -21.78 -0.37 -10.07
C LEU A 98 -22.39 -1.29 -9.00
N ASN A 99 -23.42 -2.05 -9.39
CA ASN A 99 -24.23 -2.87 -8.47
C ASN A 99 -23.48 -4.00 -7.75
N LYS A 100 -22.27 -4.38 -8.19
CA LYS A 100 -21.44 -5.46 -7.59
C LYS A 100 -20.15 -4.95 -6.97
N VAL A 101 -20.05 -3.65 -6.72
CA VAL A 101 -18.86 -3.03 -6.13
C VAL A 101 -19.22 -2.47 -4.76
N THR A 102 -18.51 -2.92 -3.73
CA THR A 102 -18.70 -2.49 -2.35
C THR A 102 -17.44 -1.79 -1.84
N LEU A 103 -17.59 -0.58 -1.31
CA LEU A 103 -16.52 0.11 -0.59
C LEU A 103 -16.57 -0.26 0.89
N ILE A 104 -15.43 -0.67 1.45
CA ILE A 104 -15.27 -0.94 2.89
C ILE A 104 -14.14 -0.06 3.41
N GLU A 105 -14.44 0.77 4.40
CA GLU A 105 -13.36 1.52 5.05
C GLU A 105 -12.82 0.74 6.25
N ASP A 106 -11.60 0.24 6.14
CA ASP A 106 -10.95 -0.53 7.20
C ASP A 106 -9.44 -0.30 7.25
N ASP A 107 -8.88 -0.49 8.44
CA ASP A 107 -7.44 -0.43 8.64
C ASP A 107 -6.82 -1.80 8.35
N ILE A 108 -6.47 -2.00 7.08
CA ILE A 108 -5.77 -3.18 6.55
C ILE A 108 -4.41 -3.44 7.20
N SER A 109 -3.87 -2.50 7.99
CA SER A 109 -2.67 -2.74 8.81
C SER A 109 -2.95 -3.54 10.09
N GLY A 110 -4.19 -3.96 10.33
CA GLY A 110 -4.59 -4.71 11.52
C GLY A 110 -4.71 -3.84 12.77
N GLY A 111 -5.00 -2.54 12.61
CA GLY A 111 -5.10 -1.58 13.72
C GLY A 111 -3.77 -0.94 14.12
N LEU A 112 -2.71 -1.09 13.30
CA LEU A 112 -1.38 -0.57 13.58
C LEU A 112 -1.37 0.96 13.79
N ILE A 113 -2.20 1.67 13.04
CA ILE A 113 -2.32 3.13 13.15
C ILE A 113 -2.73 3.54 14.57
N HIS A 114 -3.76 2.88 15.10
CA HIS A 114 -4.26 3.15 16.44
C HIS A 114 -3.24 2.74 17.52
N GLU A 115 -2.63 1.56 17.38
CA GLU A 115 -1.59 1.07 18.30
C GLU A 115 -0.42 2.05 18.42
N VAL A 116 0.11 2.49 17.27
CA VAL A 116 1.22 3.45 17.22
C VAL A 116 0.80 4.79 17.81
N TRP A 117 -0.40 5.27 17.47
CA TRP A 117 -0.92 6.51 18.02
C TRP A 117 -1.00 6.47 19.55
N GLU A 118 -1.58 5.41 20.13
CA GLU A 118 -1.77 5.31 21.58
C GLU A 118 -0.44 5.21 22.33
N LYS A 119 0.49 4.36 21.86
CA LYS A 119 1.79 4.18 22.52
C LYS A 119 2.69 5.41 22.37
N ALA A 120 2.75 6.01 21.19
CA ALA A 120 3.59 7.19 20.95
C ALA A 120 2.96 8.51 21.45
N ARG A 121 1.66 8.56 21.75
CA ARG A 121 1.02 9.69 22.45
C ARG A 121 1.28 9.67 23.95
N ARG A 122 1.11 8.51 24.61
CA ARG A 122 1.38 8.34 26.06
C ARG A 122 2.84 8.62 26.40
N ALA A 123 3.73 8.32 25.45
CA ALA A 123 5.15 8.59 25.49
C ALA A 123 5.55 10.07 25.71
N PHE A 124 4.71 11.02 25.30
CA PHE A 124 4.97 12.45 25.51
C PHE A 124 4.72 12.90 26.96
N LEU A 125 3.91 12.16 27.72
CA LEU A 125 3.43 12.61 29.02
C LEU A 125 4.19 12.02 30.21
N PHE A 126 4.58 10.73 30.19
CA PHE A 126 5.19 10.10 31.38
C PHE A 126 6.27 9.03 31.13
N ASN A 127 6.44 8.48 29.92
CA ASN A 127 7.53 7.54 29.59
C ASN A 127 7.64 7.33 28.08
N ARG A 128 8.68 7.89 27.45
CA ARG A 128 8.85 7.81 25.98
C ARG A 128 8.94 6.35 25.51
N LEU A 129 8.20 5.99 24.47
CA LEU A 129 8.31 4.70 23.77
C LEU A 129 9.80 4.46 23.45
N LYS A 130 10.40 3.41 23.99
CA LYS A 130 11.87 3.24 23.92
C LYS A 130 12.29 2.68 22.58
N SER A 131 11.49 1.79 22.01
CA SER A 131 11.75 1.19 20.70
C SER A 131 10.45 0.94 19.91
N PRO A 132 10.47 1.02 18.56
CA PRO A 132 9.42 0.47 17.70
C PRO A 132 9.13 -1.01 17.94
N ASP A 133 10.04 -1.76 18.55
CA ASP A 133 9.85 -3.18 18.92
C ASP A 133 8.72 -3.40 19.93
N GLU A 134 8.35 -2.37 20.70
CA GLU A 134 7.23 -2.45 21.65
C GLU A 134 5.86 -2.34 20.96
N ILE A 135 5.80 -1.99 19.66
CA ILE A 135 4.54 -1.88 18.92
C ILE A 135 4.02 -3.27 18.56
N ASN A 136 2.79 -3.57 18.96
CA ASN A 136 2.12 -4.77 18.55
C ASN A 136 1.64 -4.64 17.10
N VAL A 137 2.16 -5.47 16.21
CA VAL A 137 1.69 -5.55 14.83
C VAL A 137 0.76 -6.76 14.76
N ALA A 138 -0.54 -6.52 14.74
CA ALA A 138 -1.54 -7.57 14.60
C ALA A 138 -1.71 -7.94 13.12
N GLU A 139 -2.14 -9.17 12.87
CA GLU A 139 -2.55 -9.59 11.54
C GLU A 139 -3.93 -9.02 11.21
N PHE A 140 -4.12 -8.58 9.98
CA PHE A 140 -5.43 -8.16 9.47
C PHE A 140 -6.38 -9.36 9.33
N SER A 141 -7.67 -9.13 9.50
CA SER A 141 -8.69 -10.19 9.37
C SER A 141 -9.98 -9.61 8.80
N LEU A 142 -10.67 -10.42 8.01
CA LEU A 142 -11.98 -10.10 7.46
C LEU A 142 -13.05 -10.99 8.09
N GLN A 143 -14.25 -10.45 8.28
CA GLN A 143 -15.40 -11.16 8.84
C GLN A 143 -16.25 -11.87 7.78
N PHE A 144 -15.73 -11.96 6.55
CA PHE A 144 -16.38 -12.59 5.40
C PHE A 144 -15.31 -13.26 4.53
N ASP A 145 -15.73 -14.20 3.66
CA ASP A 145 -14.83 -14.79 2.66
C ASP A 145 -14.42 -13.75 1.61
N PRO A 146 -13.13 -13.37 1.53
CA PRO A 146 -12.68 -12.34 0.60
C PRO A 146 -12.62 -12.79 -0.85
N GLY A 147 -12.74 -14.09 -1.15
CA GLY A 147 -12.44 -14.62 -2.46
C GLY A 147 -10.96 -14.47 -2.82
N MET A 148 -10.67 -13.96 -4.01
CA MET A 148 -9.29 -13.66 -4.43
C MET A 148 -8.85 -12.29 -3.89
N LEU A 149 -7.70 -12.23 -3.24
CA LEU A 149 -7.12 -10.99 -2.74
C LEU A 149 -6.26 -10.32 -3.81
N ILE A 150 -6.31 -8.99 -3.88
CA ILE A 150 -5.40 -8.17 -4.68
C ILE A 150 -4.81 -7.10 -3.78
N SER A 151 -3.50 -7.15 -3.56
CA SER A 151 -2.74 -6.15 -2.80
C SER A 151 -1.99 -5.25 -3.78
N LEU A 152 -2.46 -4.01 -3.95
CA LEU A 152 -1.92 -3.05 -4.93
C LEU A 152 -1.01 -2.03 -4.27
N ASN A 153 0.29 -2.26 -4.39
CA ASN A 153 1.39 -1.45 -3.88
C ASN A 153 1.27 -1.02 -2.40
N ILE A 154 0.41 -1.69 -1.63
CA ILE A 154 0.07 -1.26 -0.28
C ILE A 154 1.04 -1.83 0.75
N MET A 155 1.70 -2.95 0.46
CA MET A 155 2.55 -3.67 1.40
C MET A 155 3.62 -2.78 2.04
N THR A 156 4.35 -2.01 1.22
CA THR A 156 5.38 -1.06 1.67
C THR A 156 4.78 0.24 2.22
N GLN A 157 3.53 0.56 1.85
CA GLN A 157 2.81 1.75 2.32
C GLN A 157 2.23 1.58 3.72
N LEU A 158 1.92 0.34 4.14
CA LEU A 158 1.38 0.04 5.47
C LEU A 158 2.30 0.54 6.59
N GLU A 159 3.62 0.46 6.41
CA GLU A 159 4.57 0.93 7.42
C GLU A 159 4.86 2.44 7.37
N LEU A 160 4.62 3.13 6.25
CA LEU A 160 5.17 4.48 6.01
C LEU A 160 4.69 5.48 7.06
N LEU A 161 3.37 5.58 7.21
CA LEU A 161 2.74 6.55 8.10
C LEU A 161 3.06 6.24 9.59
N PRO A 162 2.92 4.98 10.08
CA PRO A 162 3.41 4.58 11.39
C PRO A 162 4.89 4.91 11.64
N LEU A 163 5.76 4.57 10.70
CA LEU A 163 7.20 4.70 10.85
C LEU A 163 7.62 6.18 10.92
N GLU A 164 7.09 7.04 10.05
CA GLU A 164 7.37 8.48 10.07
C GLU A 164 6.88 9.14 11.35
N PHE A 165 5.78 8.65 11.92
CA PHE A 165 5.30 9.11 13.22
C PHE A 165 6.22 8.66 14.36
N LEU A 166 6.67 7.40 14.34
CA LEU A 166 7.59 6.83 15.33
C LEU A 166 8.97 7.49 15.30
N LYS A 167 9.54 7.78 14.13
CA LYS A 167 10.84 8.49 13.99
C LYS A 167 10.92 9.79 14.80
N LYS A 168 9.78 10.46 14.99
CA LYS A 168 9.67 11.73 15.72
C LYS A 168 9.39 11.55 17.22
N ARG A 169 8.96 10.36 17.67
CA ARG A 169 8.34 10.16 18.99
C ARG A 169 8.83 8.95 19.78
N SER A 170 9.53 8.01 19.15
CA SER A 170 10.13 6.85 19.80
C SER A 170 11.65 6.99 19.89
N GLY A 171 12.26 6.28 20.85
CA GLY A 171 13.66 5.88 20.74
C GLY A 171 13.83 4.76 19.69
N GLY A 172 14.98 4.08 19.75
CA GLY A 172 15.32 3.00 18.83
C GLY A 172 16.30 3.43 17.76
N ASP A 173 17.21 2.51 17.42
CA ASP A 173 18.17 2.63 16.34
C ASP A 173 17.53 2.30 14.99
N GLU A 174 18.34 2.36 13.93
CA GLU A 174 17.86 2.02 12.58
C GLU A 174 17.46 0.54 12.47
N GLU A 175 18.15 -0.35 13.19
CA GLU A 175 17.83 -1.78 13.24
C GLU A 175 16.44 -2.05 13.82
N ALA A 176 16.04 -1.34 14.89
CA ALA A 176 14.70 -1.44 15.44
C ALA A 176 13.61 -0.99 14.45
N ARG A 177 13.92 0.01 13.61
CA ARG A 177 13.02 0.48 12.55
C ARG A 177 12.92 -0.54 11.42
N LEU A 178 14.03 -1.16 11.04
CA LEU A 178 14.05 -2.24 10.04
C LEU A 178 13.21 -3.43 10.51
N ARG A 179 13.39 -3.89 11.76
CA ARG A 179 12.57 -4.94 12.35
C ARG A 179 11.08 -4.57 12.39
N PHE A 180 10.75 -3.32 12.71
CA PHE A 180 9.36 -2.85 12.67
C PHE A 180 8.75 -3.00 11.27
N ARG A 181 9.44 -2.52 10.23
CA ARG A 181 9.00 -2.64 8.83
C ARG A 181 8.83 -4.11 8.43
N GLN A 182 9.80 -4.96 8.78
CA GLN A 182 9.73 -6.41 8.52
C GLN A 182 8.49 -7.05 9.14
N ARG A 183 8.18 -6.76 10.41
CA ARG A 183 6.98 -7.31 11.08
C ARG A 183 5.68 -6.89 10.39
N VAL A 184 5.59 -5.65 9.90
CA VAL A 184 4.43 -5.15 9.14
C VAL A 184 4.27 -5.93 7.83
N GLN A 185 5.34 -6.02 7.04
CA GLN A 185 5.33 -6.73 5.76
C GLN A 185 5.07 -8.24 5.94
N GLU A 186 5.68 -8.88 6.95
CA GLU A 186 5.46 -10.30 7.28
C GLU A 186 4.00 -10.62 7.62
N ASN A 187 3.36 -9.77 8.45
CA ASN A 187 1.97 -9.96 8.80
C ASN A 187 1.04 -9.79 7.61
N HIS A 188 1.29 -8.81 6.74
CA HIS A 188 0.51 -8.64 5.50
C HIS A 188 0.65 -9.85 4.58
N LEU A 189 1.88 -10.34 4.37
CA LEU A 189 2.11 -11.56 3.59
C LEU A 189 1.50 -12.80 4.24
N ARG A 190 1.48 -12.90 5.58
CA ARG A 190 0.85 -14.02 6.29
C ARG A 190 -0.66 -14.05 6.04
N PHE A 191 -1.31 -12.89 6.00
CA PHE A 191 -2.72 -12.78 5.63
C PHE A 191 -2.96 -13.20 4.17
N LEU A 192 -2.18 -12.64 3.22
CA LEU A 192 -2.33 -12.96 1.80
C LEU A 192 -2.18 -14.46 1.51
N LYS A 193 -1.18 -15.12 2.11
CA LYS A 193 -0.89 -16.56 1.92
C LYS A 193 -2.04 -17.51 2.28
N LYS A 194 -3.08 -17.04 2.97
CA LYS A 194 -4.27 -17.85 3.32
C LYS A 194 -5.29 -17.92 2.19
N HIS A 195 -5.11 -17.12 1.14
CA HIS A 195 -6.05 -16.98 0.04
C HIS A 195 -5.30 -16.96 -1.29
N LYS A 196 -6.01 -17.25 -2.38
CA LYS A 196 -5.52 -16.95 -3.73
C LYS A 196 -5.28 -15.45 -3.83
N SER A 197 -4.05 -15.06 -4.13
CA SER A 197 -3.61 -13.68 -3.98
C SER A 197 -2.82 -13.19 -5.18
N VAL A 198 -3.05 -11.92 -5.50
CA VAL A 198 -2.19 -11.11 -6.35
C VAL A 198 -1.51 -10.08 -5.48
N LEU A 199 -0.19 -10.05 -5.48
CA LEU A 199 0.61 -8.99 -4.87
C LEU A 199 1.35 -8.24 -5.96
N ILE A 200 1.11 -6.94 -6.06
CA ILE A 200 1.92 -6.04 -6.87
C ILE A 200 2.56 -5.05 -5.90
N SER A 201 3.88 -4.97 -5.86
CA SER A 201 4.59 -4.08 -4.94
C SER A 201 5.87 -3.55 -5.56
N ASP A 202 6.22 -2.31 -5.24
CA ASP A 202 7.59 -1.85 -5.36
C ASP A 202 8.48 -2.66 -4.39
N PHE A 203 9.49 -3.35 -4.91
CA PHE A 203 10.39 -4.15 -4.07
C PHE A 203 11.73 -3.45 -3.82
N SER A 204 12.08 -2.47 -4.64
CA SER A 204 13.25 -1.63 -4.46
C SER A 204 13.11 -0.28 -5.15
N GLU A 205 13.70 0.74 -4.55
CA GLU A 205 13.85 2.08 -5.13
C GLU A 205 15.22 2.19 -5.82
N ILE A 206 15.22 2.62 -7.09
CA ILE A 206 16.39 3.00 -7.87
C ILE A 206 16.54 4.52 -7.79
N ILE A 207 17.58 4.97 -7.09
CA ILE A 207 17.87 6.39 -6.89
C ILE A 207 19.02 6.78 -7.84
N THR A 208 18.75 7.73 -8.72
CA THR A 208 19.75 8.34 -9.60
C THR A 208 20.08 9.75 -9.11
N GLU A 209 21.31 9.98 -8.65
CA GLU A 209 21.77 11.29 -8.20
C GLU A 209 22.14 12.21 -9.37
N SER A 210 22.20 13.52 -9.13
CA SER A 210 22.60 14.51 -10.15
C SER A 210 24.01 14.29 -10.70
N SER A 211 24.88 13.59 -9.96
CA SER A 211 26.21 13.15 -10.40
C SER A 211 26.18 11.99 -11.41
N GLY A 212 25.00 11.40 -11.66
CA GLY A 212 24.83 10.16 -12.42
C GLY A 212 25.02 8.89 -11.59
N ARG A 213 25.34 9.00 -10.29
CA ARG A 213 25.48 7.85 -9.39
C ARG A 213 24.12 7.18 -9.18
N ILE A 214 24.06 5.88 -9.42
CA ILE A 214 22.87 5.06 -9.21
C ILE A 214 23.07 4.21 -7.95
N SER A 215 22.04 4.16 -7.10
CA SER A 215 21.97 3.25 -5.97
C SER A 215 20.60 2.63 -5.87
N GLU A 216 20.53 1.35 -5.50
CA GLU A 216 19.29 0.62 -5.31
C GLU A 216 19.10 0.31 -3.82
N LYS A 217 17.89 0.54 -3.30
CA LYS A 217 17.54 0.27 -1.90
C LYS A 217 16.31 -0.62 -1.84
N PRO A 218 16.35 -1.74 -1.09
CA PRO A 218 15.17 -2.58 -0.90
C PRO A 218 14.04 -1.84 -0.18
N SER A 219 12.85 -1.83 -0.77
CA SER A 219 11.59 -1.43 -0.12
C SER A 219 11.01 -2.62 0.66
N VAL A 220 11.07 -3.81 0.06
CA VAL A 220 10.63 -5.06 0.68
C VAL A 220 11.81 -5.69 1.40
N LEU A 221 11.61 -5.99 2.69
CA LEU A 221 12.65 -6.44 3.62
C LEU A 221 12.48 -7.90 4.04
N VAL A 222 11.50 -8.59 3.45
CA VAL A 222 11.05 -9.92 3.85
C VAL A 222 11.04 -10.86 2.65
N LYS A 223 11.11 -12.17 2.89
CA LYS A 223 11.08 -13.16 1.81
C LYS A 223 9.67 -13.23 1.20
N LEU A 224 9.60 -12.95 -0.10
CA LEU A 224 8.37 -13.09 -0.88
C LEU A 224 7.97 -14.57 -1.02
N PRO A 225 6.66 -14.88 -1.12
CA PRO A 225 6.17 -16.23 -1.35
C PRO A 225 6.69 -16.81 -2.67
N GLU A 226 6.70 -18.14 -2.76
CA GLU A 226 6.76 -18.82 -4.05
C GLU A 226 5.47 -18.54 -4.82
N ALA A 227 5.60 -18.18 -6.08
CA ALA A 227 4.47 -17.76 -6.90
C ALA A 227 4.33 -18.66 -8.12
N GLU A 228 3.07 -18.95 -8.49
CA GLU A 228 2.74 -19.66 -9.71
C GLU A 228 3.16 -18.84 -10.94
N HIS A 229 3.04 -17.51 -10.84
CA HIS A 229 3.44 -16.58 -11.87
C HIS A 229 4.11 -15.35 -11.25
N THR A 230 5.18 -14.90 -11.88
CA THR A 230 5.93 -13.70 -11.49
C THR A 230 6.19 -12.84 -12.72
N GLU A 231 5.97 -11.54 -12.59
CA GLU A 231 6.37 -10.54 -13.58
C GLU A 231 7.09 -9.37 -12.88
N GLU A 232 8.04 -8.75 -13.58
CA GLU A 232 8.83 -7.64 -13.05
C GLU A 232 8.94 -6.53 -14.09
N TRP A 233 8.87 -5.28 -13.64
CA TRP A 233 9.10 -4.11 -14.49
C TRP A 233 9.62 -2.93 -13.68
N THR A 234 10.13 -1.92 -14.38
CA THR A 234 10.50 -0.64 -13.78
C THR A 234 9.33 0.33 -13.89
N TRP A 235 8.90 0.87 -12.76
CA TRP A 235 8.02 2.03 -12.70
C TRP A 235 8.87 3.30 -12.74
N HIS A 236 8.79 4.03 -13.84
CA HIS A 236 9.39 5.34 -13.96
C HIS A 236 8.55 6.35 -13.20
N PHE A 237 8.86 6.54 -11.92
CA PHE A 237 8.04 7.34 -11.01
C PHE A 237 8.29 8.83 -11.20
N GLU A 238 9.55 9.22 -11.38
CA GLU A 238 9.96 10.59 -11.71
C GLU A 238 10.61 10.62 -13.10
N SER A 239 9.86 11.05 -14.10
CA SER A 239 10.36 11.28 -15.46
C SER A 239 10.89 12.70 -15.65
N LYS A 240 10.30 13.68 -14.93
CA LYS A 240 10.72 15.08 -15.02
C LYS A 240 11.96 15.33 -14.16
N ARG A 241 13.07 15.69 -14.80
CA ARG A 241 14.14 16.43 -14.11
C ARG A 241 13.59 17.82 -13.81
N ARG A 242 13.00 18.06 -12.64
CA ARG A 242 12.93 19.45 -12.18
C ARG A 242 14.37 19.86 -11.92
N ASP A 243 14.81 20.97 -12.50
CA ASP A 243 16.18 21.51 -12.34
C ASP A 243 16.59 21.68 -10.85
N TYR A 244 15.63 21.57 -9.92
CA TYR A 244 15.80 21.63 -8.47
C TYR A 244 16.04 20.28 -7.76
N PHE A 245 15.72 19.14 -8.37
CA PHE A 245 15.86 17.86 -7.68
C PHE A 245 17.27 17.29 -7.84
N ARG A 246 17.95 17.08 -6.71
CA ARG A 246 19.29 16.46 -6.65
C ARG A 246 19.28 14.96 -6.98
N LYS A 247 18.09 14.34 -7.01
CA LYS A 247 17.89 12.90 -7.16
C LYS A 247 16.60 12.64 -7.94
N LYS A 248 16.59 11.54 -8.69
CA LYS A 248 15.43 10.96 -9.36
C LYS A 248 15.18 9.57 -8.78
N SER A 249 13.93 9.22 -8.51
CA SER A 249 13.52 7.89 -8.06
C SER A 249 12.69 7.16 -9.12
N ASP A 250 13.09 5.93 -9.43
CA ASP A 250 12.30 4.93 -10.14
C ASP A 250 12.14 3.70 -9.22
N PHE A 251 11.14 2.85 -9.45
CA PHE A 251 10.91 1.67 -8.61
C PHE A 251 10.97 0.39 -9.43
N ARG A 252 11.65 -0.65 -8.92
CA ARG A 252 11.41 -1.99 -9.45
C ARG A 252 10.16 -2.56 -8.81
N VAL A 253 9.24 -2.97 -9.65
CA VAL A 253 7.96 -3.54 -9.26
C VAL A 253 7.98 -5.03 -9.55
N LYS A 254 7.42 -5.80 -8.63
CA LYS A 254 7.21 -7.23 -8.78
C LYS A 254 5.75 -7.54 -8.59
N ALA A 255 5.20 -8.30 -9.52
CA ALA A 255 3.86 -8.86 -9.45
C ALA A 255 3.94 -10.37 -9.24
N LEU A 256 3.18 -10.87 -8.27
CA LEU A 256 3.15 -12.26 -7.87
C LEU A 256 1.70 -12.74 -7.84
N MET A 257 1.48 -13.95 -8.31
CA MET A 257 0.22 -14.68 -8.16
C MET A 257 0.51 -16.00 -7.43
N PHE A 258 -0.10 -16.20 -6.25
CA PHE A 258 0.19 -17.30 -5.33
C PHE A 258 -0.99 -17.64 -4.40
#